data_AF-C5FWI0-F1
#
_entry.id   AF-C5FWI0-F1
#
_cell.length_a   1.000
_cell.length_b   1.000
_cell.length_c   1.000
_cell.angle_alpha   90.00
_cell.angle_beta   90.00
_cell.angle_gamma   90.00
#
_symmetry.space_group_name_H-M   'P 1'
#
loop_
_entity.id
_entity.type
_entity.pdbx_description
1 polymer ?
#
loop_
_entity_poly.entity_id
_entity_poly.type
_entity_poly.pdbx_seq_one_letter_code
_entity_poly.pdbx_strand_id
1 'polypeptide(L)'
;MPSVYNFIREVYTELFPSTELREHRLRAVDDISEAESNASQITFMLSVFKSEVKKRYPYRDDIIATVDRVNKCLSDEHGGLDPLLFLYKFESQIYDCLTASALPSSQEGKAFKEIVGRWSNTTQIRKEFSFLKAYNQRGECIYTPKNDIESRQITSTYATEEDALKTAGAMQKWIENRYGTIF
;
A
#
# COMPACT_ATOMS: atom_id res chain seq x y z
N MET A 1 30.10 31.95 5.00
CA MET A 1 29.69 31.98 6.43
C MET A 1 28.34 31.27 6.68
N PRO A 2 27.26 31.47 5.89
CA PRO A 2 25.98 30.79 6.12
C PRO A 2 26.05 29.26 6.00
N SER A 3 26.87 28.74 5.09
CA SER A 3 27.03 27.30 4.85
C SER A 3 27.64 26.55 6.04
N VAL A 4 28.65 27.13 6.69
CA VAL A 4 29.30 26.53 7.88
C VAL A 4 28.34 26.55 9.07
N TYR A 5 27.59 27.63 9.26
CA TYR A 5 26.58 27.72 10.31
C TYR A 5 25.44 26.71 10.10
N ASN A 6 24.95 26.57 8.86
CA ASN A 6 23.92 25.58 8.53
C ASN A 6 24.42 24.14 8.74
N PHE A 7 25.66 23.84 8.32
CA PHE A 7 26.27 22.53 8.54
C PHE A 7 26.41 22.20 10.03
N ILE A 8 26.92 23.14 10.85
CA ILE A 8 27.04 22.94 12.30
C ILE A 8 25.65 22.73 12.92
N ARG A 9 24.64 23.49 12.48
CA ARG A 9 23.27 23.37 12.97
C ARG A 9 22.64 22.02 12.59
N GLU A 10 22.86 21.53 11.38
CA GLU A 10 22.40 20.20 10.93
C GLU A 10 23.04 19.09 11.77
N VAL A 11 24.37 19.10 11.90
CA VAL A 11 25.10 18.13 12.73
C VAL A 11 24.64 18.18 14.19
N TYR A 12 24.46 19.38 14.76
CA TYR A 12 23.98 19.52 16.14
C TYR A 12 22.56 18.96 16.31
N THR A 13 21.69 19.21 15.33
CA THR A 13 20.29 18.75 15.35
C THR A 13 20.19 17.24 15.15
N GLU A 14 21.10 16.63 14.39
CA GLU A 14 21.23 15.18 14.29
C GLU A 14 21.73 14.53 15.57
N LEU A 15 22.78 15.10 16.19
CA LEU A 15 23.39 14.56 17.41
C LEU A 15 22.51 14.77 18.66
N PHE A 16 21.77 15.87 18.70
CA PHE A 16 20.94 16.28 19.83
C PHE A 16 19.52 16.70 19.37
N PRO A 17 18.71 15.76 18.86
CA PRO A 17 17.38 16.08 18.39
C PRO A 17 16.48 16.48 19.57
N SER A 18 15.65 17.50 19.36
CA SER A 18 14.59 17.84 20.32
C SER A 18 13.61 16.67 20.49
N THR A 19 12.87 16.66 21.61
CA THR A 19 11.79 15.69 21.83
C THR A 19 10.78 15.70 20.68
N GLU A 20 10.38 16.89 20.23
CA GLU A 20 9.46 17.07 19.10
C GLU A 20 10.00 16.46 17.80
N LEU A 21 11.30 16.69 17.49
CA LEU A 21 11.92 16.12 16.30
C LEU A 21 12.04 14.60 16.39
N ARG A 22 12.33 14.05 17.58
CA ARG A 22 12.32 12.60 17.83
C ARG A 22 10.94 11.99 17.63
N GLU A 23 9.90 12.58 18.22
CA GLU A 23 8.52 12.12 18.06
C GLU A 23 8.04 12.22 16.60
N HIS A 24 8.47 13.25 15.88
CA HIS A 24 8.18 13.40 14.47
C HIS A 24 8.87 12.32 13.62
N ARG A 25 10.15 12.04 13.89
CA ARG A 25 10.89 10.94 13.24
C ARG A 25 10.27 9.58 13.53
N LEU A 26 9.85 9.32 14.77
CA LEU A 26 9.17 8.07 15.14
C LEU A 26 7.85 7.91 14.38
N ARG A 27 7.03 8.96 14.32
CA ARG A 27 5.79 8.95 13.53
C ARG A 27 6.04 8.68 12.05
N ALA A 28 7.07 9.28 11.47
CA ALA A 28 7.43 9.02 10.08
C ALA A 28 7.80 7.55 9.84
N VAL A 29 8.53 6.92 10.76
CA VAL A 29 8.85 5.48 10.69
C VAL A 29 7.57 4.65 10.79
N ASP A 30 6.69 4.96 11.75
CA ASP A 30 5.43 4.25 11.93
C ASP A 30 4.52 4.37 10.69
N ASP A 31 4.43 5.56 10.11
CA ASP A 31 3.63 5.83 8.91
C ASP A 31 4.16 5.07 7.69
N ILE A 32 5.49 5.05 7.48
CA ILE A 32 6.12 4.26 6.40
C ILE A 32 5.87 2.77 6.62
N SER A 33 6.10 2.27 7.84
CA SER A 33 5.90 0.85 8.14
C SER A 33 4.45 0.41 7.94
N GLU A 34 3.48 1.25 8.33
CA GLU A 34 2.06 0.96 8.13
C GLU A 34 1.67 1.02 6.65
N ALA A 35 2.22 1.99 5.90
CA ALA A 35 2.03 2.09 4.45
C ALA A 35 2.56 0.85 3.73
N GLU A 36 3.77 0.39 4.06
CA GLU A 36 4.37 -0.82 3.49
C GLU A 36 3.55 -2.07 3.84
N SER A 37 3.12 -2.21 5.10
CA SER A 37 2.30 -3.33 5.54
C SER A 37 0.99 -3.40 4.74
N ASN A 38 0.30 -2.27 4.59
CA ASN A 38 -0.96 -2.19 3.84
C ASN A 38 -0.74 -2.44 2.34
N ALA A 39 0.29 -1.84 1.73
CA ALA A 39 0.64 -2.05 0.32
C ALA A 39 0.97 -3.51 0.03
N SER A 40 1.78 -4.14 0.89
CA SER A 40 2.14 -5.55 0.81
C SER A 40 0.92 -6.44 0.90
N GLN A 41 0.02 -6.16 1.84
CA GLN A 41 -1.19 -6.95 2.02
C GLN A 41 -2.13 -6.86 0.81
N ILE A 42 -2.41 -5.67 0.29
CA ILE A 42 -3.30 -5.52 -0.87
C ILE A 42 -2.70 -6.24 -2.09
N THR A 43 -1.39 -6.07 -2.32
CA THR A 43 -0.67 -6.73 -3.41
C THR A 43 -0.73 -8.26 -3.29
N PHE A 44 -0.50 -8.78 -2.09
CA PHE A 44 -0.60 -10.21 -1.79
C PHE A 44 -2.02 -10.74 -2.02
N MET A 45 -3.04 -10.02 -1.53
CA MET A 45 -4.45 -10.40 -1.68
C MET A 45 -4.90 -10.46 -3.14
N LEU A 46 -4.47 -9.50 -3.96
CA LEU A 46 -4.72 -9.52 -5.41
C LEU A 46 -4.05 -10.73 -6.08
N SER A 47 -2.81 -11.05 -5.69
CA SER A 47 -2.07 -12.20 -6.19
C SER A 47 -2.73 -13.54 -5.82
N VAL A 48 -3.18 -13.67 -4.56
CA VAL A 48 -3.91 -14.86 -4.08
C VAL A 48 -5.22 -15.04 -4.85
N PHE A 49 -6.02 -13.98 -4.98
CA PHE A 49 -7.27 -14.03 -5.73
C PHE A 49 -7.03 -14.48 -7.18
N LYS A 50 -6.07 -13.85 -7.88
CA LYS A 50 -5.70 -14.21 -9.26
C LYS A 50 -5.29 -15.68 -9.36
N SER A 51 -4.49 -16.17 -8.41
CA SER A 51 -3.99 -17.54 -8.40
C SER A 51 -5.11 -18.57 -8.15
N GLU A 52 -6.02 -18.29 -7.22
CA GLU A 52 -7.18 -19.15 -6.94
C GLU A 52 -8.13 -19.21 -8.14
N VAL A 53 -8.41 -18.08 -8.80
CA VAL A 53 -9.24 -18.05 -10.02
C VAL A 53 -8.59 -18.85 -11.14
N LYS A 54 -7.29 -18.63 -11.41
CA LYS A 54 -6.55 -19.41 -12.43
C LYS A 54 -6.60 -20.91 -12.17
N LYS A 55 -6.53 -21.32 -10.90
CA LYS A 55 -6.53 -22.72 -10.51
C LYS A 55 -7.92 -23.37 -10.63
N ARG A 56 -8.98 -22.67 -10.23
CA ARG A 56 -10.34 -23.22 -10.11
C ARG A 56 -11.22 -22.97 -11.34
N TYR A 57 -11.06 -21.81 -11.95
CA TYR A 57 -11.86 -21.32 -13.08
C TYR A 57 -10.93 -20.87 -14.23
N PRO A 58 -10.11 -21.78 -14.80
CA PRO A 58 -9.10 -21.42 -15.79
C PRO A 58 -9.68 -20.83 -17.08
N TYR A 59 -10.99 -21.01 -17.35
CA TYR A 59 -11.71 -20.43 -18.48
C TYR A 59 -12.17 -18.98 -18.25
N ARG A 60 -12.01 -18.43 -17.03
CA ARG A 60 -12.47 -17.08 -16.66
C ARG A 60 -11.37 -16.04 -16.85
N ASP A 61 -10.90 -15.91 -18.08
CA ASP A 61 -9.91 -14.90 -18.48
C ASP A 61 -10.39 -13.46 -18.22
N ASP A 62 -11.70 -13.24 -18.24
CA ASP A 62 -12.33 -11.95 -17.92
C ASP A 62 -12.09 -11.53 -16.47
N ILE A 63 -12.16 -12.47 -15.51
CA ILE A 63 -11.84 -12.20 -14.10
C ILE A 63 -10.35 -11.91 -13.94
N ILE A 64 -9.49 -12.70 -14.57
CA ILE A 64 -8.03 -12.53 -14.52
C ILE A 64 -7.63 -11.15 -15.09
N ALA A 65 -8.21 -10.78 -16.23
CA ALA A 65 -8.00 -9.47 -16.85
C ALA A 65 -8.44 -8.32 -15.94
N THR A 66 -9.53 -8.48 -15.19
CA THR A 66 -10.00 -7.46 -14.23
C THR A 66 -8.97 -7.24 -13.12
N VAL A 67 -8.39 -8.31 -12.55
CA VAL A 67 -7.33 -8.17 -11.53
C VAL A 67 -6.10 -7.49 -12.11
N ASP A 68 -5.72 -7.84 -13.34
CA ASP A 68 -4.57 -7.24 -14.00
C ASP A 68 -4.77 -5.74 -14.28
N ARG A 69 -6.00 -5.32 -14.58
CA ARG A 69 -6.33 -3.89 -14.65
C ARG A 69 -6.20 -3.20 -13.30
N VAL A 70 -6.67 -3.80 -12.20
CA VAL A 70 -6.48 -3.22 -10.86
C VAL A 70 -4.99 -3.04 -10.55
N ASN A 71 -4.17 -4.08 -10.76
CA ASN A 71 -2.72 -4.01 -10.56
C ASN A 71 -2.08 -2.91 -11.41
N LYS A 72 -2.50 -2.78 -12.68
CA LYS A 72 -2.01 -1.73 -13.56
C LYS A 72 -2.40 -0.34 -13.06
N CYS A 73 -3.67 -0.12 -12.70
CA CYS A 73 -4.13 1.14 -12.14
C CYS A 73 -3.36 1.53 -10.88
N LEU A 74 -3.16 0.58 -9.96
CA LEU A 74 -2.32 0.81 -8.78
C LEU A 74 -0.88 1.13 -9.16
N SER A 75 -0.32 0.47 -10.17
CA SER A 75 1.06 0.74 -10.59
C SER A 75 1.20 2.11 -11.25
N ASP A 76 0.24 2.51 -12.08
CA ASP A 76 0.22 3.80 -12.77
C ASP A 76 0.20 4.97 -11.76
N GLU A 77 -0.50 4.82 -10.61
CA GLU A 77 -0.47 5.79 -9.51
C GLU A 77 0.92 5.98 -8.88
N HIS A 78 1.82 5.01 -9.03
CA HIS A 78 3.14 4.99 -8.42
C HIS A 78 4.25 4.97 -9.49
N GLY A 79 3.98 5.59 -10.65
CA GLY A 79 4.97 5.73 -11.73
C GLY A 79 5.34 4.42 -12.41
N GLY A 80 4.41 3.47 -12.47
CA GLY A 80 4.56 2.15 -13.08
C GLY A 80 5.14 1.08 -12.16
N LEU A 81 5.36 1.38 -10.87
CA LEU A 81 5.79 0.42 -9.86
C LEU A 81 4.59 -0.06 -9.04
N ASP A 82 4.59 -1.30 -8.57
CA ASP A 82 3.59 -1.67 -7.56
C ASP A 82 3.81 -0.83 -6.29
N PRO A 83 2.74 -0.60 -5.49
CA PRO A 83 2.81 0.31 -4.35
C PRO A 83 3.89 -0.08 -3.32
N LEU A 84 4.12 -1.38 -3.11
CA LEU A 84 5.13 -1.84 -2.15
C LEU A 84 6.55 -1.58 -2.68
N LEU A 85 6.83 -1.93 -3.94
CA LEU A 85 8.14 -1.63 -4.54
C LEU A 85 8.40 -0.13 -4.63
N PHE A 86 7.38 0.69 -4.84
CA PHE A 86 7.52 2.14 -4.78
C PHE A 86 8.01 2.59 -3.40
N LEU A 87 7.36 2.13 -2.32
CA LEU A 87 7.73 2.49 -0.95
C LEU A 87 9.16 2.06 -0.62
N TYR A 88 9.55 0.83 -0.96
CA TYR A 88 10.92 0.36 -0.75
C TYR A 88 11.95 1.11 -1.58
N LYS A 89 11.65 1.38 -2.86
CA LYS A 89 12.59 2.06 -3.74
C LYS A 89 12.88 3.49 -3.28
N PHE A 90 11.88 4.15 -2.72
CA PHE A 90 11.97 5.56 -2.34
C PHE A 90 11.99 5.79 -0.81
N GLU A 91 12.23 4.75 -0.01
CA GLU A 91 12.13 4.78 1.45
C GLU A 91 12.94 5.93 2.07
N SER A 92 14.20 6.10 1.65
CA SER A 92 15.07 7.18 2.15
C SER A 92 14.54 8.56 1.78
N GLN A 93 14.11 8.79 0.53
CA GLN A 93 13.58 10.09 0.11
C GLN A 93 12.27 10.41 0.81
N ILE A 94 11.42 9.39 1.00
CA ILE A 94 10.16 9.48 1.73
C ILE A 94 10.44 9.88 3.19
N TYR A 95 11.37 9.20 3.85
CA TYR A 95 11.78 9.50 5.23
C TYR A 95 12.29 10.93 5.37
N ASP A 96 13.18 11.37 4.47
CA ASP A 96 13.70 12.73 4.48
C ASP A 96 12.57 13.74 4.26
N CYS A 97 11.64 13.48 3.34
CA CYS A 97 10.49 14.34 3.09
C CYS A 97 9.56 14.44 4.30
N LEU A 98 9.30 13.33 4.96
CA LEU A 98 8.44 13.27 6.14
C LEU A 98 9.09 13.94 7.35
N THR A 99 10.42 13.92 7.47
CA THR A 99 11.13 14.43 8.64
C THR A 99 11.69 15.85 8.48
N ALA A 100 11.85 16.34 7.25
CA ALA A 100 12.32 17.69 6.96
C ALA A 100 11.29 18.74 7.39
N SER A 101 11.59 19.46 8.48
CA SER A 101 10.73 20.48 9.09
C SER A 101 10.86 21.88 8.46
N ALA A 102 11.85 22.12 7.58
CA ALA A 102 12.26 23.49 7.22
C ALA A 102 12.40 23.78 5.71
N LEU A 103 12.23 22.80 4.82
CA LEU A 103 12.33 23.04 3.37
C LEU A 103 10.94 23.12 2.74
N PRO A 104 10.70 24.07 1.80
CA PRO A 104 9.47 24.07 1.02
C PRO A 104 9.38 22.74 0.27
N SER A 105 8.33 21.98 0.58
CA SER A 105 8.08 20.68 -0.04
C SER A 105 8.07 20.82 -1.56
N SER A 106 9.03 20.18 -2.22
CA SER A 106 8.99 19.99 -3.67
C SER A 106 7.66 19.33 -4.06
N GLN A 107 7.25 19.48 -5.32
CA GLN A 107 6.06 18.80 -5.82
C GLN A 107 6.17 17.28 -5.63
N GLU A 108 7.37 16.73 -5.83
CA GLU A 108 7.71 15.34 -5.56
C GLU A 108 7.56 14.98 -4.07
N GLY A 109 8.06 15.82 -3.16
CA GLY A 109 7.89 15.61 -1.72
C GLY A 109 6.43 15.66 -1.26
N LYS A 110 5.57 16.44 -1.93
CA LYS A 110 4.11 16.42 -1.67
C LYS A 110 3.51 15.10 -2.11
N ALA A 111 3.87 14.61 -3.29
CA ALA A 111 3.40 13.33 -3.81
C ALA A 111 3.80 12.17 -2.88
N PHE A 112 5.04 12.14 -2.38
CA PHE A 112 5.47 11.13 -1.40
C PHE A 112 4.63 11.16 -0.11
N LYS A 113 4.37 12.36 0.44
CA LYS A 113 3.53 12.52 1.64
C LYS A 113 2.10 12.05 1.41
N GLU A 114 1.53 12.36 0.26
CA GLU A 114 0.17 11.93 -0.11
C GLU A 114 0.09 10.41 -0.27
N ILE A 115 1.08 9.79 -0.92
CA ILE A 115 1.15 8.33 -1.09
C ILE A 115 1.26 7.65 0.27
N VAL A 116 2.22 8.06 1.11
CA VAL A 116 2.37 7.48 2.46
C VAL A 116 1.11 7.71 3.29
N GLY A 117 0.57 8.93 3.31
CA GLY A 117 -0.63 9.24 4.10
C GLY A 117 -1.86 8.44 3.67
N ARG A 118 -2.00 8.12 2.38
CA ARG A 118 -3.06 7.21 1.90
C ARG A 118 -2.82 5.79 2.39
N TRP A 119 -1.62 5.25 2.18
CA TRP A 119 -1.33 3.85 2.47
C TRP A 119 -1.17 3.57 3.96
N SER A 120 -0.77 4.54 4.78
CA SER A 120 -0.70 4.41 6.24
C SER A 120 -2.07 4.51 6.91
N ASN A 121 -3.10 5.01 6.21
CA ASN A 121 -4.47 5.04 6.72
C ASN A 121 -5.15 3.67 6.59
N THR A 122 -4.89 2.79 7.55
CA THR A 122 -5.42 1.42 7.60
C THR A 122 -6.95 1.37 7.46
N THR A 123 -7.67 2.30 8.10
CA THR A 123 -9.13 2.35 8.07
C THR A 123 -9.64 2.63 6.66
N GLN A 124 -9.01 3.59 5.97
CA GLN A 124 -9.36 3.94 4.60
C GLN A 124 -9.02 2.79 3.64
N ILE A 125 -7.82 2.21 3.74
CA ILE A 125 -7.41 1.08 2.89
C ILE A 125 -8.35 -0.11 3.06
N ARG A 126 -8.71 -0.48 4.30
CA ARG A 126 -9.66 -1.58 4.55
C ARG A 126 -11.03 -1.33 3.95
N LYS A 127 -11.51 -0.08 3.99
CA LYS A 127 -12.79 0.28 3.39
C LYS A 127 -12.71 0.22 1.86
N GLU A 128 -11.66 0.81 1.29
CA GLU A 128 -11.42 0.89 -0.16
C GLU A 128 -11.32 -0.49 -0.80
N PHE A 129 -10.57 -1.41 -0.18
CA PHE A 129 -10.34 -2.76 -0.67
C PHE A 129 -11.16 -3.83 0.06
N SER A 130 -12.32 -3.47 0.63
CA SER A 130 -13.18 -4.38 1.40
C SER A 130 -13.72 -5.59 0.61
N PHE A 131 -13.59 -5.57 -0.72
CA PHE A 131 -13.88 -6.69 -1.61
C PHE A 131 -12.79 -7.78 -1.60
N LEU A 132 -11.55 -7.45 -1.21
CA LEU A 132 -10.46 -8.41 -1.03
C LEU A 132 -10.59 -9.08 0.33
N LYS A 133 -11.24 -10.23 0.36
CA LYS A 133 -11.35 -11.05 1.57
C LYS A 133 -10.40 -12.23 1.47
N ALA A 134 -9.67 -12.52 2.54
CA ALA A 134 -9.03 -13.82 2.74
C ALA A 134 -9.57 -14.40 4.03
N TYR A 135 -9.71 -15.71 4.08
CA TYR A 135 -10.03 -16.43 5.32
C TYR A 135 -8.91 -17.40 5.65
N ASN A 136 -8.50 -17.44 6.92
CA ASN A 136 -7.62 -18.51 7.41
C ASN A 136 -8.42 -19.82 7.51
N GLN A 137 -7.73 -20.93 7.81
CA GLN A 137 -8.36 -22.25 7.97
C GLN A 137 -9.48 -22.31 9.02
N ARG A 138 -9.49 -21.37 9.97
CA ARG A 138 -10.52 -21.26 11.01
C ARG A 138 -11.75 -20.46 10.54
N GLY A 139 -11.75 -19.97 9.30
CA GLY A 139 -12.81 -19.14 8.74
C GLY A 139 -12.74 -17.68 9.19
N GLU A 140 -11.64 -17.24 9.80
CA GLU A 140 -11.46 -15.86 10.25
C GLU A 140 -10.94 -15.00 9.10
N CYS A 141 -11.51 -13.81 8.91
CA CYS A 141 -11.08 -12.94 7.83
C CYS A 141 -9.71 -12.32 8.13
N ILE A 142 -8.70 -12.66 7.32
CA ILE A 142 -7.34 -12.18 7.49
C ILE A 142 -7.24 -10.80 6.83
N TYR A 143 -7.15 -9.76 7.66
CA TYR A 143 -6.89 -8.38 7.24
C TYR A 143 -5.54 -7.84 7.71
N THR A 144 -4.64 -8.69 8.21
CA THR A 144 -3.33 -8.23 8.72
C THR A 144 -2.27 -9.30 8.57
N PRO A 145 -1.11 -9.00 7.97
CA PRO A 145 0.09 -9.80 8.10
C PRO A 145 0.92 -9.27 9.29
N LYS A 146 0.33 -9.09 10.48
CA LYS A 146 1.16 -8.85 11.67
C LYS A 146 1.57 -10.21 12.23
N ASN A 147 2.76 -10.63 11.80
CA ASN A 147 3.59 -11.69 12.39
C ASN A 147 3.05 -13.13 12.42
N ASP A 148 1.83 -13.39 11.95
CA ASP A 148 1.30 -14.75 12.00
C ASP A 148 1.72 -15.55 10.77
N ILE A 149 2.88 -16.20 10.88
CA ILE A 149 3.41 -17.17 9.91
C ILE A 149 2.41 -18.34 9.69
N GLU A 150 1.40 -18.49 10.57
CA GLU A 150 0.28 -19.45 10.41
C GLU A 150 -0.72 -19.05 9.31
N SER A 151 -0.72 -17.80 8.84
CA SER A 151 -1.62 -17.29 7.78
C SER A 151 -1.34 -17.83 6.37
N ARG A 152 -0.36 -18.72 6.20
CA ARG A 152 0.03 -19.32 4.91
C ARG A 152 -0.97 -20.32 4.33
N GLN A 153 -2.06 -20.60 5.01
CA GLN A 153 -3.13 -21.47 4.51
C GLN A 153 -4.44 -20.69 4.41
N ILE A 154 -4.49 -19.75 3.45
CA ILE A 154 -5.75 -19.13 3.04
C ILE A 154 -6.65 -20.25 2.49
N THR A 155 -7.70 -20.58 3.22
CA THR A 155 -8.71 -21.51 2.74
C THR A 155 -9.61 -20.78 1.77
N SER A 156 -9.49 -21.15 0.49
CA SER A 156 -10.58 -21.19 -0.50
C SER A 156 -11.60 -20.05 -0.39
N THR A 157 -11.15 -18.80 -0.29
CA THR A 157 -12.05 -17.64 -0.08
C THR A 157 -12.99 -17.42 -1.28
N TYR A 158 -12.66 -18.04 -2.41
CA TYR A 158 -13.40 -17.99 -3.67
C TYR A 158 -13.79 -19.40 -4.08
N ALA A 159 -14.39 -20.13 -3.13
CA ALA A 159 -14.77 -21.53 -3.28
C ALA A 159 -15.78 -21.76 -4.41
N THR A 160 -16.59 -20.76 -4.71
CA THR A 160 -17.57 -20.76 -5.81
C THR A 160 -17.21 -19.75 -6.90
N GLU A 161 -17.66 -20.01 -8.12
CA GLU A 161 -17.48 -19.08 -9.24
C GLU A 161 -18.24 -17.77 -8.99
N GLU A 162 -19.38 -17.84 -8.29
CA GLU A 162 -20.18 -16.69 -7.91
C GLU A 162 -19.40 -15.73 -6.98
N ASP A 163 -18.66 -16.26 -6.00
CA ASP A 163 -17.81 -15.45 -5.12
C ASP A 163 -16.69 -14.75 -5.90
N ALA A 164 -16.09 -15.46 -6.86
CA ALA A 164 -15.06 -14.90 -7.73
C ALA A 164 -15.62 -13.79 -8.63
N LEU A 165 -16.79 -14.02 -9.24
CA LEU A 165 -17.53 -13.05 -10.03
C LEU A 165 -17.89 -11.79 -9.24
N LYS A 166 -18.41 -11.96 -8.01
CA LYS A 166 -18.79 -10.85 -7.15
C LYS A 166 -17.59 -9.99 -6.77
N THR A 167 -16.45 -10.63 -6.48
CA THR A 167 -15.19 -9.94 -6.15
C THR A 167 -14.65 -9.19 -7.37
N ALA A 168 -14.63 -9.83 -8.55
CA ALA A 168 -14.24 -9.19 -9.79
C ALA A 168 -15.15 -8.01 -10.17
N GLY A 169 -16.47 -8.16 -9.99
CA GLY A 169 -17.43 -7.09 -10.20
C GLY A 169 -17.21 -5.91 -9.25
N ALA A 170 -16.80 -6.16 -8.01
CA ALA A 170 -16.43 -5.09 -7.07
C ALA A 170 -15.11 -4.39 -7.46
N MET A 171 -14.12 -5.13 -7.95
CA MET A 171 -12.89 -4.57 -8.53
C MET A 171 -13.19 -3.66 -9.72
N GLN A 172 -14.04 -4.12 -10.63
CA GLN A 172 -14.46 -3.34 -11.80
C GLN A 172 -15.14 -2.03 -11.37
N LYS A 173 -16.06 -2.09 -10.40
CA LYS A 173 -16.69 -0.89 -9.82
C LYS A 173 -15.67 0.04 -9.14
N TRP A 174 -14.66 -0.52 -8.47
CA TRP A 174 -13.59 0.29 -7.88
C TRP A 174 -12.80 1.04 -8.95
N ILE A 175 -12.45 0.38 -10.06
CA ILE A 175 -11.79 1.03 -11.20
C ILE A 175 -12.67 2.15 -11.75
N GLU A 176 -13.95 1.86 -12.02
CA GLU A 176 -14.90 2.82 -12.58
C GLU A 176 -15.10 4.05 -11.69
N ASN A 177 -15.23 3.84 -10.38
CA ASN A 177 -15.39 4.95 -9.42
C ASN A 177 -14.13 5.83 -9.33
N ARG A 178 -12.95 5.25 -9.55
CA ARG A 178 -11.67 5.93 -9.35
C ARG A 178 -11.14 6.60 -10.60
N TYR A 179 -11.36 6.01 -11.76
CA TYR A 179 -10.80 6.45 -13.04
C TYR A 179 -11.85 6.75 -14.12
N GLY A 180 -13.13 6.58 -13.81
CA GLY A 180 -14.21 6.69 -14.78
C GLY A 180 -14.38 5.42 -15.64
N THR A 181 -15.32 5.46 -16.58
CA THR A 181 -15.59 4.34 -17.49
C THR A 181 -14.49 4.25 -18.53
N ILE A 182 -13.57 3.30 -18.38
CA ILE A 182 -12.54 3.00 -19.39
C ILE A 182 -13.17 1.95 -20.33
N PHE A 183 -13.68 2.42 -21.47
CA PHE A 183 -14.27 1.60 -22.54
C PHE A 183 -13.20 0.86 -23.34
#